data_AF-A0AA90ZM20-F1
#
_entry.id   AF-A0AA90ZM20-F1
#
_cell.length_a   1.000
_cell.length_b   1.000
_cell.length_c   1.000
_cell.angle_alpha   90.00
_cell.angle_beta   90.00
_cell.angle_gamma   90.00
#
_symmetry.space_group_name_H-M   'P 1'
#
loop_
_entity.id
_entity.type
_entity.pdbx_description
1 polymer ?
#
loop_
_entity_poly.entity_id
_entity_poly.type
_entity_poly.pdbx_seq_one_letter_code
_entity_poly.pdbx_strand_id
1 'polypeptide(L)'
;MNLDRLFLRLRYLWAFYKSTLWVTIPFGLVTGCIVFREKGIEEAVKVFLYFYTIWGLLLDAIGKLVFKKSVFFFYYNASWTILKLYAASFGISATLSLSIHFLLKWLWFWY
;
A
#
# COMPACT_ATOMS: atom_id res chain seq x y z
N MET A 1 1.92 15.70 24.52
CA MET A 1 2.67 14.83 23.58
C MET A 1 3.55 15.75 22.74
N ASN A 2 4.88 15.56 22.73
CA ASN A 2 5.79 16.52 22.09
C ASN A 2 5.62 16.51 20.56
N LEU A 3 5.34 17.66 19.95
CA LEU A 3 4.98 17.80 18.54
C LEU A 3 6.08 17.27 17.61
N ASP A 4 7.34 17.50 17.97
CA ASP A 4 8.52 17.04 17.22
C ASP A 4 8.58 15.51 17.11
N ARG A 5 8.21 14.81 18.19
CA ARG A 5 8.19 13.35 18.23
C ARG A 5 7.08 12.79 17.33
N LEU A 6 5.98 13.52 17.19
CA LEU A 6 4.85 13.15 16.33
C LEU A 6 5.22 13.34 14.85
N PHE A 7 5.84 14.46 14.49
CA PHE A 7 6.38 14.69 13.14
C PHE A 7 7.40 13.64 12.73
N LEU A 8 8.33 13.29 13.63
CA LEU A 8 9.32 12.25 13.38
C LEU A 8 8.65 10.90 13.08
N ARG A 9 7.64 10.52 13.87
CA ARG A 9 6.87 9.29 13.69
C ARG A 9 6.13 9.26 12.36
N LEU A 10 5.49 10.35 11.96
CA LEU A 10 4.81 10.47 10.66
C LEU A 10 5.80 10.38 9.50
N ARG A 11 6.97 11.05 9.62
CA ARG A 11 8.01 10.98 8.59
C ARG A 11 8.49 9.55 8.36
N TYR A 12 8.69 8.78 9.42
CA TYR A 12 9.08 7.38 9.32
C TYR A 12 7.97 6.49 8.79
N LEU A 13 6.71 6.72 9.20
CA LEU A 13 5.57 6.02 8.62
C LEU A 13 5.47 6.28 7.11
N TRP A 14 5.64 7.53 6.68
CA TRP A 14 5.60 7.90 5.27
C TRP A 14 6.76 7.30 4.48
N ALA A 15 7.99 7.32 5.03
CA ALA A 15 9.15 6.68 4.41
C ALA A 15 8.95 5.17 4.27
N PHE A 16 8.39 4.52 5.30
CA PHE A 16 8.04 3.11 5.26
C PHE A 16 6.98 2.83 4.19
N TYR A 17 5.89 3.59 4.18
CA TYR A 17 4.83 3.46 3.19
C TYR A 17 5.36 3.65 1.76
N LYS A 18 6.16 4.68 1.50
CA LYS A 18 6.79 4.88 0.18
C LYS A 18 7.65 3.68 -0.23
N SER A 19 8.33 3.03 0.72
CA SER A 19 9.11 1.83 0.43
C SER A 19 8.25 0.62 0.06
N THR A 20 7.02 0.50 0.60
CA THR A 20 6.11 -0.60 0.27
C THR A 20 5.52 -0.41 -1.13
N LEU A 21 5.26 0.84 -1.55
CA LEU A 21 4.71 1.17 -2.87
C LEU A 21 5.54 0.63 -4.04
N TRP A 22 6.88 0.56 -3.89
CA TRP A 22 7.78 0.00 -4.91
C TRP A 22 7.53 -1.48 -5.21
N VAL A 23 6.92 -2.21 -4.27
CA VAL A 23 6.55 -3.62 -4.45
C VAL A 23 5.06 -3.71 -4.79
N THR A 24 4.22 -2.96 -4.07
CA THR A 24 2.76 -3.10 -4.20
C THR A 24 2.22 -2.60 -5.52
N ILE A 25 2.74 -1.49 -6.06
CA ILE A 25 2.27 -0.90 -7.32
C ILE A 25 2.63 -1.81 -8.52
N PRO A 26 3.90 -2.24 -8.71
CA PRO A 26 4.22 -3.14 -9.81
C PRO A 26 3.46 -4.47 -9.73
N PHE A 27 3.28 -5.01 -8.52
CA PHE A 27 2.51 -6.24 -8.33
C PHE A 27 1.04 -6.06 -8.74
N GLY A 28 0.40 -4.99 -8.30
CA GLY A 28 -0.96 -4.64 -8.74
C GLY A 28 -1.05 -4.39 -10.24
N LEU A 29 -0.05 -3.72 -10.84
CA LEU A 29 -0.03 -3.45 -12.28
C LEU A 29 0.06 -4.73 -13.10
N VAL A 30 0.95 -5.65 -12.74
CA VAL A 30 1.11 -6.93 -13.45
C VAL A 30 -0.19 -7.73 -13.40
N THR A 31 -0.83 -7.83 -12.23
CA THR A 31 -2.11 -8.56 -12.12
C THR A 31 -3.25 -7.86 -12.83
N GLY A 32 -3.31 -6.53 -12.76
CA GLY A 32 -4.27 -5.72 -13.52
C GLY A 32 -4.10 -5.89 -15.04
N CYS A 33 -2.87 -5.88 -15.56
CA CYS A 33 -2.58 -6.09 -16.98
C CYS A 33 -2.98 -7.48 -17.48
N ILE A 34 -2.83 -8.52 -16.65
CA ILE A 34 -3.28 -9.88 -16.97
C ILE A 34 -4.82 -9.88 -17.14
N VAL A 35 -5.54 -9.30 -16.18
CA VAL A 35 -7.01 -9.26 -16.20
C VAL A 35 -7.55 -8.35 -17.30
N PHE A 36 -6.85 -7.27 -17.63
CA PHE A 36 -7.23 -6.34 -18.70
C PHE A 36 -7.42 -7.04 -20.05
N ARG A 37 -6.55 -8.01 -20.35
CA ARG A 37 -6.64 -8.78 -21.61
C ARG A 37 -7.90 -9.62 -21.73
N GLU A 38 -8.50 -10.03 -20.62
CA GLU A 38 -9.63 -10.96 -20.60
C GLU A 38 -10.97 -10.27 -20.33
N LYS A 39 -10.98 -9.27 -19.44
CA LYS A 39 -12.20 -8.69 -18.86
C LYS A 39 -12.36 -7.18 -19.07
N GLY A 40 -11.41 -6.55 -19.75
CA GLY A 40 -11.42 -5.11 -20.01
C GLY A 40 -10.98 -4.25 -18.83
N ILE A 41 -11.09 -2.93 -19.00
CA ILE A 41 -10.47 -1.94 -18.11
C ILE A 41 -11.12 -1.85 -16.73
N GLU A 42 -12.44 -1.98 -16.64
CA GLU A 42 -13.15 -1.83 -15.37
C GLU A 42 -12.74 -2.90 -14.36
N GLU A 43 -12.73 -4.16 -14.80
CA GLU A 43 -12.37 -5.28 -13.95
C GLU A 43 -10.87 -5.31 -13.64
N ALA A 44 -10.03 -4.93 -14.61
CA ALA A 44 -8.59 -4.76 -14.40
C ALA A 44 -8.28 -3.76 -13.28
N VAL A 45 -9.00 -2.65 -13.23
CA VAL A 45 -8.79 -1.62 -12.20
C VAL A 45 -9.28 -2.09 -10.83
N LYS A 46 -10.41 -2.81 -10.74
CA LYS A 46 -10.85 -3.41 -9.47
C LYS A 46 -9.81 -4.40 -8.93
N VAL A 47 -9.28 -5.25 -9.80
CA VAL A 47 -8.23 -6.21 -9.46
C VAL A 47 -6.95 -5.50 -9.05
N PHE A 48 -6.52 -4.48 -9.80
CA PHE A 48 -5.37 -3.65 -9.45
C PHE A 48 -5.50 -3.10 -8.02
N LEU A 49 -6.62 -2.42 -7.73
CA LEU A 49 -6.88 -1.76 -6.44
C LEU A 49 -6.87 -2.76 -5.27
N TYR A 50 -7.46 -3.93 -5.48
CA TYR A 50 -7.47 -5.01 -4.49
C TYR A 50 -6.06 -5.60 -4.26
N PHE A 51 -5.37 -5.97 -5.34
CA PHE A 51 -4.06 -6.61 -5.26
C PHE A 51 -2.98 -5.66 -4.73
N TYR A 52 -3.00 -4.39 -5.14
CA TYR A 52 -2.13 -3.35 -4.60
C TYR A 52 -2.28 -3.21 -3.07
N THR A 53 -3.53 -3.21 -2.58
CA THR A 53 -3.82 -2.94 -1.16
C THR A 53 -3.48 -4.12 -0.28
N ILE A 54 -3.86 -5.34 -0.67
CA ILE A 54 -3.76 -6.51 0.20
C ILE A 54 -2.51 -7.32 -0.14
N TRP A 55 -2.49 -7.89 -1.35
CA TRP A 55 -1.47 -8.85 -1.75
C TRP A 55 -0.09 -8.21 -1.93
N GLY A 56 -0.03 -6.99 -2.45
CA GLY A 56 1.20 -6.22 -2.58
C GLY A 56 1.83 -5.94 -1.23
N LEU A 57 1.04 -5.51 -0.25
CA LEU A 57 1.54 -5.25 1.11
C LEU A 57 1.97 -6.53 1.81
N LEU A 58 1.24 -7.63 1.62
CA LEU A 58 1.61 -8.93 2.16
C LEU A 58 2.94 -9.43 1.56
N LEU A 59 3.12 -9.29 0.25
CA LEU A 59 4.34 -9.71 -0.45
C LEU A 59 5.54 -8.85 -0.03
N ASP A 60 5.35 -7.54 0.14
CA ASP A 60 6.37 -6.66 0.72
C ASP A 60 6.72 -7.07 2.16
N ALA A 61 5.73 -7.41 2.99
CA ALA A 61 5.94 -7.88 4.36
C ALA A 61 6.79 -9.14 4.40
N ILE A 62 6.43 -10.14 3.59
CA ILE A 62 7.20 -11.39 3.48
C ILE A 62 8.62 -11.08 2.98
N GLY A 63 8.75 -10.28 1.92
CA GLY A 63 10.04 -9.93 1.33
C GLY A 63 10.96 -9.22 2.32
N LYS A 64 10.45 -8.23 3.07
CA LYS A 64 11.26 -7.53 4.08
C LYS A 64 11.58 -8.40 5.30
N LEU A 65 10.66 -9.27 5.72
CA LEU A 65 10.91 -10.22 6.81
C LEU A 65 11.99 -11.25 6.47
N VAL A 66 12.03 -11.71 5.22
CA VAL A 66 13.02 -12.70 4.75
C VAL A 66 14.36 -12.04 4.43
N PHE A 67 14.36 -10.95 3.66
CA PHE A 67 15.59 -10.41 3.05
C PHE A 67 16.11 -9.11 3.69
N LYS A 68 15.28 -8.34 4.41
CA LYS A 68 15.63 -6.98 4.88
C LYS A 68 15.27 -6.75 6.36
N LYS A 69 15.59 -7.71 7.23
CA LYS A 69 15.33 -7.61 8.68
C LYS A 69 15.89 -6.34 9.34
N SER A 70 17.03 -5.82 8.84
CA SER A 70 17.69 -4.61 9.34
C SER A 70 16.83 -3.34 9.19
N VAL A 71 15.93 -3.30 8.19
CA VAL A 71 15.05 -2.16 7.94
C VAL A 71 14.06 -1.95 9.09
N PHE A 72 13.64 -3.03 9.76
CA PHE A 72 12.72 -2.94 10.90
C PHE A 72 13.36 -2.37 12.16
N PHE A 73 14.66 -2.55 12.37
CA PHE A 73 15.37 -1.99 13.53
C PHE A 73 15.34 -0.46 13.53
N PHE A 74 15.46 0.14 12.35
CA PHE A 74 15.42 1.60 12.20
C PHE A 74 14.07 2.19 12.63
N TYR A 75 12.96 1.51 12.29
CA TYR A 75 11.63 1.95 12.68
C TYR A 75 11.28 1.65 14.14
N TYR A 76 11.83 0.57 14.69
CA TYR A 76 11.66 0.22 16.10
C TYR A 76 12.21 1.32 17.03
N ASN A 77 13.36 1.89 16.69
CA ASN A 77 13.95 3.04 17.40
C ASN A 77 13.04 4.29 17.37
N ALA A 78 12.14 4.42 16.40
CA ALA A 78 11.14 5.49 16.34
C ALA A 78 9.85 5.20 17.14
N SER A 79 9.85 4.17 18.00
CA SER A 79 8.69 3.66 18.75
C SER A 79 7.60 3.01 17.90
N TRP A 80 7.89 2.59 16.67
CA TRP A 80 6.95 1.88 15.82
C TRP A 80 7.18 0.38 15.89
N THR A 81 6.12 -0.39 16.12
CA THR A 81 6.16 -1.85 15.94
C THR A 81 5.86 -2.20 14.49
N ILE A 82 6.43 -3.32 14.02
CA ILE A 82 6.24 -3.81 12.63
C ILE A 82 4.75 -3.91 12.29
N LEU A 83 3.96 -4.47 13.21
CA LEU A 83 2.51 -4.64 13.04
C LEU A 83 1.79 -3.29 12.90
N LYS A 84 2.16 -2.27 13.68
CA LYS A 84 1.56 -0.93 13.59
C LYS A 84 1.91 -0.24 12.26
N LEU A 85 3.13 -0.42 11.75
CA LEU A 85 3.54 0.14 10.44
C LEU A 85 2.74 -0.45 9.30
N TYR A 86 2.60 -1.79 9.26
CA TYR A 86 1.81 -2.46 8.23
C TYR A 86 0.31 -2.17 8.38
N ALA A 87 -0.23 -2.14 9.60
CA ALA A 87 -1.63 -1.77 9.83
C ALA A 87 -1.94 -0.33 9.36
N ALA A 88 -1.07 0.63 9.67
CA ALA A 88 -1.21 2.01 9.20
C ALA A 88 -1.06 2.11 7.67
N SER A 89 -0.11 1.38 7.08
CA SER A 89 0.09 1.33 5.63
C SER A 89 -1.11 0.72 4.91
N PHE A 90 -1.69 -0.35 5.48
CA PHE A 90 -2.92 -0.97 4.99
C PHE A 90 -4.09 0.00 5.07
N GLY A 91 -4.25 0.72 6.19
CA GLY A 91 -5.29 1.74 6.33
C GLY A 91 -5.18 2.84 5.26
N ILE A 92 -3.97 3.34 4.99
CA ILE A 92 -3.73 4.35 3.95
C ILE A 92 -4.08 3.78 2.57
N SER A 93 -3.55 2.61 2.22
CA SER A 93 -3.80 1.98 0.91
C SER A 93 -5.28 1.64 0.71
N ALA A 94 -5.97 1.12 1.74
CA ALA A 94 -7.40 0.80 1.68
C ALA A 94 -8.24 2.07 1.49
N THR A 95 -7.91 3.14 2.21
CA THR A 95 -8.59 4.44 2.05
C THR A 95 -8.40 5.01 0.65
N LEU A 96 -7.17 4.98 0.12
CA LEU A 96 -6.88 5.41 -1.25
C LEU A 96 -7.61 4.53 -2.27
N SER A 97 -7.57 3.22 -2.09
CA SER A 97 -8.22 2.26 -2.97
C SER A 97 -9.73 2.46 -3.03
N LEU A 98 -10.39 2.65 -1.88
CA LEU A 98 -11.80 2.96 -1.81
C LEU A 98 -12.11 4.31 -2.47
N SER A 99 -11.31 5.34 -2.19
CA SER A 99 -11.50 6.68 -2.77
C SER A 99 -11.41 6.63 -4.30
N ILE A 100 -10.42 5.92 -4.84
CA ILE A 100 -10.24 5.74 -6.28
C ILE A 100 -11.39 4.93 -6.87
N HIS A 101 -11.82 3.85 -6.19
CA HIS A 101 -12.95 3.04 -6.64
C HIS A 101 -14.25 3.86 -6.74
N PHE A 102 -14.56 4.67 -5.73
CA PHE A 102 -15.74 5.54 -5.75
C PHE A 102 -15.63 6.62 -6.84
N LEU A 103 -14.45 7.24 -6.99
CA LEU A 103 -14.21 8.25 -8.01
C LEU A 103 -14.35 7.69 -9.42
N LEU A 104 -13.83 6.49 -9.67
CA LEU A 104 -13.97 5.81 -10.96
C LEU A 104 -15.41 5.38 -11.23
N LYS A 105 -16.11 4.82 -10.23
CA LYS A 105 -17.52 4.48 -10.35
C LYS A 105 -18.37 5.72 -10.67
N TRP A 106 -18.04 6.85 -10.05
CA TRP A 106 -18.66 8.13 -10.39
C TRP A 106 -18.35 8.51 -11.84
N LEU A 107 -17.09 8.54 -12.27
CA LEU A 107 -16.71 8.88 -13.65
C LEU A 107 -17.39 7.99 -14.70
N TRP A 108 -17.47 6.68 -14.47
CA TRP A 108 -18.16 5.75 -15.38
C TRP A 108 -19.67 5.92 -15.40
N PHE A 109 -20.29 6.41 -14.32
CA PHE A 109 -21.71 6.73 -14.34
C PHE A 109 -22.05 7.91 -15.26
N TRP A 110 -21.07 8.79 -15.50
CA TRP A 110 -21.22 9.98 -16.35
C TRP A 110 -20.76 9.77 -17.79
N TYR A 111 -20.33 8.56 -18.16
CA TYR A 111 -19.85 8.20 -19.49
C TYR A 111 -20.77 7.16 -20.15
#